data_AF-A0A1S8XUB6-F1
#
_entry.id   AF-A0A1S8XUB6-F1
#
_cell.length_a   1.000
_cell.length_b   1.000
_cell.length_c   1.000
_cell.angle_alpha   90.00
_cell.angle_beta   90.00
_cell.angle_gamma   90.00
#
_symmetry.space_group_name_H-M   'P 1'
#
loop_
_entity.id
_entity.type
_entity.pdbx_description
1 polymer ?
#
loop_
_entity_poly.entity_id
_entity_poly.type
_entity_poly.pdbx_seq_one_letter_code
_entity_poly.pdbx_strand_id
1 'polypeptide(L)'
;MTLTMRSRSDATVTVTDIRATVARRSEPPEASTTVGLVCGGPGDDEPVGDALRFDLDVEPARSTGGVRFPLAVTRSASVLPVRAQSGQRQVLSWRLEIDWASQGRRGTLTVDELDGLPLLTGGEGRSRCFYAETGTLIEGFPGEECPTR
;
A
#
# COMPACT_ATOMS: atom_id res chain seq x y z
N MET A 1 -4.35 1.49 1.11
CA MET A 1 -4.60 2.90 0.74
C MET A 1 -5.76 2.99 -0.23
N THR A 2 -6.26 4.18 -0.52
CA THR A 2 -7.36 4.38 -1.49
C THR A 2 -6.95 5.40 -2.54
N LEU A 3 -7.04 5.03 -3.81
CA LEU A 3 -6.87 5.96 -4.93
C LEU A 3 -8.23 6.51 -5.36
N THR A 4 -8.34 7.83 -5.43
CA THR A 4 -9.50 8.48 -6.05
C THR A 4 -9.06 9.12 -7.35
N MET A 5 -9.61 8.65 -8.46
CA MET A 5 -9.31 9.15 -9.79
C MET A 5 -10.51 9.92 -10.33
N ARG A 6 -10.24 11.11 -10.87
CA ARG A 6 -11.24 11.92 -11.57
C ARG A 6 -10.58 12.65 -12.74
N SER A 7 -11.28 12.72 -13.86
CA SER A 7 -10.89 13.61 -14.94
C SER A 7 -11.11 15.06 -14.52
N ARG A 8 -10.16 15.94 -14.83
CA ARG A 8 -10.30 17.39 -14.62
C ARG A 8 -11.25 18.04 -15.64
N SER A 9 -11.57 17.34 -16.72
CA SER A 9 -12.38 17.82 -17.84
C SER A 9 -13.56 16.88 -18.09
N ASP A 10 -14.47 17.26 -18.97
CA ASP A 10 -15.56 16.39 -19.41
C ASP A 10 -15.08 15.25 -20.34
N ALA A 11 -13.80 15.22 -20.71
CA ALA A 11 -13.23 14.12 -21.48
C ALA A 11 -13.12 12.86 -20.62
N THR A 12 -13.58 11.73 -21.18
CA THR A 12 -13.30 10.40 -20.65
C THR A 12 -11.80 10.12 -20.76
N VAL A 13 -11.22 9.65 -19.66
CA VAL A 13 -9.86 9.13 -19.59
C VAL A 13 -9.96 7.62 -19.44
N THR A 14 -9.29 6.87 -20.30
CA THR A 14 -9.22 5.42 -20.20
C THR A 14 -7.91 5.04 -19.54
N VAL A 15 -7.96 4.47 -18.34
CA VAL A 15 -6.81 3.82 -17.71
C VAL A 15 -6.62 2.47 -18.36
N THR A 16 -5.45 2.25 -18.96
CA THR A 16 -5.14 1.04 -19.72
C THR A 16 -4.38 0.02 -18.90
N ASP A 17 -3.60 0.46 -17.93
CA ASP A 17 -2.85 -0.40 -17.03
C ASP A 17 -2.48 0.36 -15.75
N ILE A 18 -2.24 -0.40 -14.66
CA ILE A 18 -1.64 0.12 -13.43
C ILE A 18 -0.59 -0.88 -12.95
N ARG A 19 0.63 -0.40 -12.76
CA ARG A 19 1.75 -1.18 -12.23
C ARG A 19 2.35 -0.54 -10.98
N ALA A 20 2.92 -1.37 -10.13
CA ALA A 20 3.75 -0.93 -9.01
C ALA A 20 5.23 -1.22 -9.32
N THR A 21 6.13 -0.37 -8.84
CA THR A 21 7.57 -0.54 -9.00
C THR A 21 8.27 -0.18 -7.70
N VAL A 22 9.16 -1.05 -7.24
CA VAL A 22 9.97 -0.81 -6.06
C VAL A 22 11.03 0.23 -6.41
N ALA A 23 11.00 1.36 -5.70
CA ALA A 23 11.95 2.44 -5.85
C ALA A 23 13.19 2.23 -4.96
N ARG A 24 13.00 1.69 -3.74
CA ARG A 24 14.10 1.43 -2.80
C ARG A 24 13.77 0.24 -1.90
N ARG A 25 14.81 -0.50 -1.54
CA ARG A 25 14.80 -1.53 -0.50
C ARG A 25 15.65 -1.02 0.66
N SER A 26 15.15 -1.11 1.88
CA SER A 26 15.85 -0.71 3.09
C SER A 26 15.77 -1.84 4.12
N GLU A 27 16.80 -1.95 4.97
CA GLU A 27 16.79 -2.95 6.03
C GLU A 27 15.56 -2.80 6.93
N PRO A 28 15.07 -3.91 7.51
CA PRO A 28 14.05 -3.86 8.54
C PRO A 28 14.50 -2.93 9.67
N PRO A 29 13.59 -2.15 10.29
CA PRO A 29 13.92 -1.45 11.53
C PRO A 29 14.33 -2.48 12.60
N GLU A 30 15.21 -2.08 13.54
CA GLU A 30 15.67 -2.98 14.61
C GLU A 30 14.50 -3.51 15.43
N ALA A 31 13.56 -2.62 15.79
CA ALA A 31 12.32 -2.98 16.44
C ALA A 31 11.14 -2.34 15.70
N SER A 32 10.05 -3.09 15.59
CA SER A 32 8.75 -2.55 15.21
C SER A 32 7.85 -2.57 16.44
N THR A 33 7.18 -1.44 16.67
CA THR A 33 6.26 -1.29 17.80
C THR A 33 4.84 -1.36 17.27
N THR A 34 4.08 -2.33 17.78
CA THR A 34 2.62 -2.34 17.59
C THR A 34 1.99 -1.82 18.88
N VAL A 35 1.42 -0.62 18.82
CA VAL A 35 0.55 -0.11 19.90
C VAL A 35 -0.87 -0.53 19.55
N GLY A 36 -1.38 -1.56 20.22
CA GLY A 36 -2.75 -1.98 20.08
C GLY A 36 -3.64 -1.20 21.05
N LEU A 37 -4.54 -0.35 20.55
CA LEU A 37 -5.77 -0.04 21.26
C LEU A 37 -6.64 -1.31 21.17
N VAL A 38 -6.56 -2.19 22.17
CA VAL A 38 -7.29 -3.46 22.16
C VAL A 38 -8.77 -3.17 22.44
N CYS A 39 -9.51 -2.81 21.40
CA CYS A 39 -10.96 -2.76 21.37
C CYS A 39 -11.45 -3.56 20.16
N GLY A 40 -11.47 -4.90 20.28
CA GLY A 40 -12.00 -5.81 19.25
C GLY A 40 -11.01 -6.91 18.87
N GLY A 41 -11.47 -8.17 18.93
CA GLY A 41 -10.67 -9.36 18.58
C GLY A 41 -10.32 -9.45 17.10
N PRO A 42 -9.66 -10.54 16.66
CA PRO A 42 -9.23 -10.74 15.29
C PRO A 42 -10.45 -11.01 14.41
N GLY A 43 -11.08 -9.96 13.93
CA GLY A 43 -12.23 -10.00 13.04
C GLY A 43 -12.11 -8.94 11.96
N ASP A 44 -12.22 -9.39 10.72
CA ASP A 44 -13.12 -8.78 9.76
C ASP A 44 -12.84 -7.33 9.32
N ASP A 45 -11.66 -7.09 8.75
CA ASP A 45 -11.42 -5.91 7.88
C ASP A 45 -10.89 -6.36 6.48
N GLU A 46 -11.52 -7.38 5.90
CA GLU A 46 -11.47 -7.56 4.44
C GLU A 46 -12.40 -6.51 3.82
N PRO A 47 -11.89 -5.50 3.10
CA PRO A 47 -12.72 -4.55 2.39
C PRO A 47 -13.51 -5.34 1.36
N VAL A 48 -14.82 -5.24 1.49
CA VAL A 48 -15.79 -5.75 0.55
C VAL A 48 -15.61 -5.00 -0.78
N GLY A 49 -14.85 -5.58 -1.73
CA GLY A 49 -14.68 -5.02 -3.07
C GLY A 49 -13.47 -5.52 -3.88
N ASP A 50 -13.50 -5.22 -5.18
CA ASP A 50 -12.45 -5.49 -6.16
C ASP A 50 -11.19 -4.61 -5.94
N ALA A 51 -10.43 -4.89 -4.89
CA ALA A 51 -9.18 -4.16 -4.59
C ALA A 51 -8.05 -4.51 -5.58
N LEU A 52 -7.31 -3.49 -6.04
CA LEU A 52 -6.04 -3.67 -6.74
C LEU A 52 -5.01 -4.23 -5.77
N ARG A 53 -4.51 -5.43 -6.05
CA ARG A 53 -3.51 -6.13 -5.23
C ARG A 53 -2.17 -6.16 -5.96
N PHE A 54 -1.09 -5.76 -5.31
CA PHE A 54 0.27 -5.83 -5.84
C PHE A 54 1.14 -6.74 -4.97
N ASP A 55 1.82 -7.67 -5.61
CA ASP A 55 2.91 -8.43 -5.00
C ASP A 55 4.24 -7.75 -5.35
N LEU A 56 4.86 -7.11 -4.35
CA LEU A 56 6.11 -6.36 -4.50
C LEU A 56 7.36 -7.24 -4.50
N ASP A 57 7.21 -8.56 -4.32
CA ASP A 57 8.32 -9.49 -4.44
C ASP A 57 8.65 -9.80 -5.92
N VAL A 58 7.73 -9.46 -6.83
CA VAL A 58 7.90 -9.57 -8.29
C VAL A 58 8.14 -8.19 -8.89
N GLU A 59 9.12 -8.06 -9.78
CA GLU A 59 9.51 -6.77 -10.38
C GLU A 59 9.39 -6.82 -11.92
N PRO A 60 8.63 -5.90 -12.56
CA PRO A 60 7.70 -4.96 -11.95
C PRO A 60 6.46 -5.66 -11.37
N ALA A 61 5.97 -5.15 -10.25
CA ALA A 61 4.80 -5.69 -9.57
C ALA A 61 3.54 -5.40 -10.41
N ARG A 62 2.88 -6.47 -10.88
CA ARG A 62 1.62 -6.36 -11.62
C ARG A 62 0.43 -6.55 -10.69
N SER A 63 -0.71 -5.98 -11.07
CA SER A 63 -1.96 -6.24 -10.36
C SER A 63 -2.28 -7.74 -10.40
N THR A 64 -2.48 -8.35 -9.24
CA THR A 64 -2.82 -9.77 -9.07
C THR A 64 -4.33 -10.00 -8.91
N GLY A 65 -5.15 -8.94 -8.93
CA GLY A 65 -6.60 -9.07 -8.87
C GLY A 65 -7.38 -7.77 -8.69
N GLY A 66 -8.71 -7.90 -8.60
CA GLY A 66 -9.67 -6.82 -8.36
C GLY A 66 -10.14 -6.13 -9.64
N VAL A 67 -9.32 -5.26 -10.22
CA VAL A 67 -9.77 -4.38 -11.31
C VAL A 67 -9.42 -4.97 -12.67
N ARG A 68 -10.38 -4.92 -13.61
CA ARG A 68 -10.14 -5.24 -15.03
C ARG A 68 -9.89 -3.96 -15.81
N PHE A 69 -8.87 -4.00 -16.67
CA PHE A 69 -8.57 -2.93 -17.62
C PHE A 69 -9.10 -3.27 -19.01
N PRO A 70 -9.48 -2.26 -19.83
CA PRO A 70 -9.39 -0.81 -19.55
C PRO A 70 -10.49 -0.30 -18.60
N LEU A 71 -10.15 0.69 -17.76
CA LEU A 71 -11.08 1.35 -16.84
C LEU A 71 -11.38 2.78 -17.31
N ALA A 72 -12.66 3.10 -17.53
CA ALA A 72 -13.08 4.44 -17.90
C ALA A 72 -13.24 5.34 -16.66
N VAL A 73 -12.51 6.45 -16.65
CA VAL A 73 -12.56 7.50 -15.62
C VAL A 73 -13.18 8.75 -16.23
N THR A 74 -14.22 9.28 -15.58
CA THR A 74 -14.92 10.50 -16.01
C THR A 74 -14.74 11.59 -14.95
N ARG A 75 -15.54 12.68 -14.99
CA ARG A 75 -15.59 13.64 -13.87
C ARG A 75 -16.10 13.02 -12.58
N SER A 76 -16.93 11.99 -12.67
CA SER A 76 -17.36 11.21 -11.53
C SER A 76 -16.16 10.44 -10.97
N ALA A 77 -15.94 10.56 -9.65
CA ALA A 77 -14.81 9.93 -9.00
C ALA A 77 -14.92 8.40 -9.06
N SER A 78 -13.86 7.75 -9.54
CA SER A 78 -13.66 6.31 -9.41
C SER A 78 -12.74 6.06 -8.22
N VAL A 79 -13.21 5.28 -7.24
CA VAL A 79 -12.48 4.96 -6.02
C VAL A 79 -11.95 3.53 -6.14
N LEU A 80 -10.63 3.36 -6.04
CA LEU A 80 -9.96 2.06 -6.11
C LEU A 80 -9.17 1.81 -4.81
N PRO A 81 -9.58 0.81 -4.01
CA PRO A 81 -8.74 0.32 -2.92
C PRO A 81 -7.46 -0.29 -3.49
N VAL A 82 -6.31 0.10 -2.95
CA VAL A 82 -5.00 -0.46 -3.31
C VAL A 82 -4.37 -1.14 -2.11
N ARG A 83 -3.96 -2.39 -2.33
CA ARG A 83 -3.21 -3.23 -1.40
C ARG A 83 -1.91 -3.63 -2.05
N ALA A 84 -0.82 -3.41 -1.34
CA ALA A 84 0.49 -3.91 -1.71
C ALA A 84 1.01 -4.78 -0.57
N GLN A 85 1.65 -5.88 -0.92
CA GLN A 85 2.23 -6.82 0.03
C GLN A 85 3.63 -7.22 -0.44
N SER A 86 4.49 -7.53 0.54
CA SER A 86 5.78 -8.16 0.32
C SER A 86 5.94 -9.24 1.38
N GLY A 87 6.42 -10.42 1.00
CA GLY A 87 6.77 -11.51 1.91
C GLY A 87 8.14 -11.33 2.55
N GLN A 88 8.85 -10.23 2.27
CA GLN A 88 10.21 -9.97 2.75
C GLN A 88 10.18 -9.10 4.02
N ARG A 89 11.09 -9.35 4.97
CA ARG A 89 11.23 -8.57 6.21
C ARG A 89 11.70 -7.12 6.01
N GLN A 90 12.04 -6.73 4.79
CA GLN A 90 12.58 -5.40 4.46
C GLN A 90 11.50 -4.31 4.38
N VAL A 91 11.90 -3.05 4.46
CA VAL A 91 11.05 -1.91 4.11
C VAL A 91 11.22 -1.62 2.62
N LEU A 92 10.12 -1.64 1.88
CA LEU A 92 10.08 -1.27 0.47
C LEU A 92 9.45 0.10 0.32
N SER A 93 10.16 1.03 -0.34
CA SER A 93 9.51 2.20 -0.93
C SER A 93 9.18 1.91 -2.38
N TRP A 94 7.99 2.30 -2.83
CA TRP A 94 7.50 1.95 -4.15
C TRP A 94 6.66 3.07 -4.74
N ARG A 95 6.36 2.98 -6.03
CA ARG A 95 5.52 3.92 -6.76
C ARG A 95 4.49 3.19 -7.60
N LEU A 96 3.37 3.82 -7.83
CA LEU A 96 2.40 3.42 -8.82
C LEU A 96 2.63 4.17 -10.12
N GLU A 97 2.52 3.47 -11.23
CA GLU A 97 2.50 4.03 -12.57
C GLU A 97 1.17 3.66 -13.22
N ILE A 98 0.40 4.68 -13.60
CA ILE A 98 -0.94 4.56 -14.16
C ILE A 98 -0.87 4.99 -15.62
N ASP A 99 -0.98 4.03 -16.53
CA ASP A 99 -0.98 4.30 -17.96
C ASP A 99 -2.39 4.69 -18.40
N TRP A 100 -2.49 5.81 -19.14
CA TRP A 100 -3.77 6.38 -19.54
C TRP A 100 -3.79 6.82 -20.99
N ALA A 101 -4.99 6.86 -21.55
CA ALA A 101 -5.28 7.41 -22.87
C ALA A 101 -6.52 8.30 -22.81
N SER A 102 -6.50 9.44 -23.50
CA SER A 102 -7.67 10.31 -23.65
C SER A 102 -7.55 11.15 -24.92
N GLN A 103 -8.58 11.10 -25.77
CA GLN A 103 -8.68 11.92 -27.00
C GLN A 103 -7.39 11.91 -27.85
N GLY A 104 -6.82 10.72 -28.10
CA GLY A 104 -5.61 10.55 -28.91
C GLY A 104 -4.29 10.84 -28.19
N ARG A 105 -4.33 11.34 -26.95
CA ARG A 105 -3.15 11.48 -26.08
C ARG A 105 -2.98 10.25 -25.21
N ARG A 106 -1.73 9.95 -24.85
CA ARG A 106 -1.36 8.90 -23.91
C ARG A 106 -0.29 9.42 -22.95
N GLY A 107 -0.21 8.83 -21.77
CA GLY A 107 0.83 9.14 -20.82
C GLY A 107 0.81 8.18 -19.63
N THR A 108 1.74 8.41 -18.71
CA THR A 108 1.85 7.68 -17.45
C THR A 108 1.80 8.70 -16.32
N LEU A 109 0.92 8.47 -15.35
CA LEU A 109 0.89 9.22 -14.10
C LEU A 109 1.63 8.40 -13.04
N THR A 110 2.58 9.03 -12.34
CA THR A 110 3.31 8.39 -11.25
C THR A 110 2.79 8.90 -9.91
N VAL A 111 2.59 7.99 -8.96
CA VAL A 111 2.26 8.28 -7.57
C VAL A 111 3.28 7.56 -6.68
N ASP A 112 4.15 8.31 -6.03
CA ASP A 112 5.22 7.83 -5.16
C ASP A 112 5.08 8.29 -3.70
N GLU A 113 4.15 9.20 -3.43
CA GLU A 113 3.80 9.69 -2.10
C GLU A 113 2.28 9.83 -1.88
N LEU A 114 1.87 9.80 -0.62
CA LEU A 114 0.52 10.07 -0.13
C LEU A 114 0.61 11.00 1.08
N ASP A 115 -0.06 12.15 1.04
CA ASP A 115 -0.03 13.16 2.11
C ASP A 115 1.38 13.58 2.53
N GLY A 116 2.30 13.65 1.57
CA GLY A 116 3.72 13.98 1.78
C GLY A 116 4.57 12.86 2.38
N LEU A 117 4.01 11.65 2.50
CA LEU A 117 4.71 10.46 2.96
C LEU A 117 4.96 9.49 1.81
N PRO A 118 6.14 8.85 1.74
CA PRO A 118 6.41 7.86 0.71
C PRO A 118 5.48 6.65 0.84
N LEU A 119 5.17 6.01 -0.28
CA LEU A 119 4.48 4.71 -0.23
C LEU A 119 5.45 3.65 0.29
N LEU A 120 5.15 3.13 1.49
CA LEU A 120 5.94 2.11 2.15
C LEU A 120 5.16 0.81 2.31
N THR A 121 5.85 -0.32 2.20
CA THR A 121 5.29 -1.65 2.48
C THR A 121 6.37 -2.52 3.12
N GLY A 122 5.97 -3.36 4.08
CA GLY A 122 6.92 -4.09 4.92
C GLY A 122 7.41 -3.25 6.10
N GLY A 123 8.45 -3.74 6.78
CA GLY A 123 8.96 -3.13 8.01
C GLY A 123 8.53 -3.83 9.30
N GLU A 124 8.13 -5.10 9.23
CA GLU A 124 8.18 -5.92 10.44
C GLU A 124 9.62 -5.89 10.93
N GLY A 125 9.81 -5.26 12.09
CA GLY A 125 11.13 -5.10 12.66
C GLY A 125 11.73 -6.46 12.98
N ARG A 126 13.04 -6.49 13.22
CA ARG A 126 13.68 -7.73 13.70
C ARG A 126 13.07 -8.21 15.00
N SER A 127 12.42 -7.29 15.74
CA SER A 127 11.66 -7.54 16.94
C SER A 127 10.24 -6.98 16.85
N ARG A 128 9.25 -7.76 17.31
CA ARG A 128 7.84 -7.33 17.41
C ARG A 128 7.46 -7.19 18.87
N CYS A 129 7.29 -5.94 19.29
CA CYS A 129 7.01 -5.59 20.68
C CYS A 129 5.59 -5.03 20.80
N PHE A 130 4.81 -5.61 21.71
CA PHE A 130 3.47 -5.18 22.04
C PHE A 130 3.50 -4.43 23.35
N TYR A 131 3.09 -3.16 23.32
CA TYR A 131 2.99 -2.34 24.52
C TYR A 131 1.53 -1.99 24.80
N ALA A 132 1.19 -1.95 26.08
CA ALA A 132 -0.03 -1.30 26.57
C ALA A 132 0.05 0.20 26.30
N GLU A 133 -1.10 0.89 26.32
CA GLU A 133 -1.14 2.35 26.23
C GLU A 133 -0.30 3.04 27.32
N THR A 134 -0.12 2.39 28.46
CA THR A 134 0.73 2.83 29.57
C THR A 134 2.23 2.74 29.27
N GLY A 135 2.62 2.21 28.10
CA GLY A 135 4.01 1.94 27.73
C GLY A 135 4.58 0.65 28.32
N THR A 136 3.77 -0.16 28.98
CA THR A 136 4.19 -1.44 29.57
C THR A 136 4.28 -2.52 28.49
N LEU A 137 5.41 -3.24 28.39
CA LEU A 137 5.55 -4.39 27.47
C LEU A 137 4.57 -5.49 27.90
N ILE A 138 3.67 -5.87 26.99
CA ILE A 138 2.71 -6.97 27.14
C ILE A 138 3.33 -8.26 26.62
N GLU A 139 3.98 -8.20 25.46
CA GLU A 139 4.54 -9.37 24.78
C GLU A 139 5.70 -8.97 23.85
N GLY A 140 6.74 -9.79 23.83
CA GLY A 140 7.81 -9.78 22.84
C GLY A 140 8.14 -11.22 22.46
N PHE A 141 8.49 -11.50 21.19
CA PHE A 141 8.80 -12.88 20.81
C PHE A 141 10.14 -13.33 21.41
N PRO A 142 10.30 -14.62 21.74
CA PRO A 142 11.52 -15.12 22.35
C PRO A 142 12.73 -14.95 21.42
N GLY A 143 13.79 -14.30 21.93
CA GLY A 143 15.00 -13.96 21.16
C GLY A 143 15.05 -12.53 20.62
N GLU A 144 14.04 -11.71 20.94
CA GLU A 144 13.91 -10.33 20.49
C GLU A 144 14.10 -9.34 21.67
N GLU A 145 15.01 -8.37 21.52
CA GLU A 145 15.22 -7.31 22.52
C GLU A 145 14.23 -6.16 22.26
N CYS A 146 13.22 -6.05 23.13
CA CYS A 146 12.27 -4.96 23.08
C CYS A 146 12.83 -3.72 23.81
N PRO A 147 12.95 -2.56 23.13
CA PRO A 147 13.51 -1.35 23.74
C PRO A 147 12.58 -0.85 24.85
N THR A 148 13.12 -0.63 26.05
CA THR A 148 12.37 -0.01 27.15
C THR A 148 12.14 1.47 26.83
N ARG A 149 10.89 1.93 26.98
CA ARG A 149 10.48 3.31 26.70
C ARG A 149 10.56 4.18 27.94
#